data_AF-A0A8J7AR13-F1
#
_entry.id   AF-A0A8J7AR13-F1
#
_cell.length_a   1.000
_cell.length_b   1.000
_cell.length_c   1.000
_cell.angle_alpha   90.00
_cell.angle_beta   90.00
_cell.angle_gamma   90.00
#
_symmetry.space_group_name_H-M   'P 1'
#
loop_
_entity.id
_entity.type
_entity.pdbx_description
1 polymer ?
#
loop_
_entity_poly.entity_id
_entity_poly.type
_entity_poly.pdbx_seq_one_letter_code
_entity_poly.pdbx_strand_id
1 'polypeptide(L)' 'MTSKQARLKENVATSGNPPYPYRTLWAIILLAGNFLVAAFYFGILK' A
#
# COMPACT_ATOMS: atom_id res chain seq x y z
N MET A 1 -20.21 30.47 -4.85
CA MET A 1 -20.14 29.39 -3.84
C MET A 1 -18.78 28.69 -3.92
N THR A 2 -17.68 29.41 -3.72
CA THR A 2 -16.34 28.91 -4.14
C THR A 2 -15.22 29.20 -3.14
N SER A 3 -15.53 29.72 -1.94
CA SER A 3 -14.54 30.12 -0.95
C SER A 3 -14.26 29.08 0.15
N LYS A 4 -15.17 28.13 0.39
CA LYS A 4 -14.96 27.06 1.38
C LYS A 4 -13.93 26.01 0.92
N GLN A 5 -13.87 25.70 -0.37
CA GLN A 5 -13.02 24.61 -0.88
C GLN A 5 -11.51 24.91 -0.83
N ALA A 6 -11.10 26.18 -0.95
CA ALA A 6 -9.69 26.56 -0.89
C ALA A 6 -9.10 26.43 0.54
N ARG A 7 -9.89 26.77 1.58
CA ARG A 7 -9.51 26.62 3.01
C ARG A 7 -9.42 25.16 3.47
N LEU A 8 -10.16 24.25 2.82
CA LEU A 8 -10.15 22.83 3.16
C LEU A 8 -8.89 22.12 2.63
N LYS A 9 -8.27 22.65 1.58
CA LYS A 9 -7.11 22.06 0.90
C LYS A 9 -5.78 22.29 1.63
N GLU A 10 -5.69 23.30 2.49
CA GLU A 10 -4.49 23.61 3.28
C GLU A 10 -4.24 22.62 4.43
N ASN A 11 -5.26 21.87 4.87
CA ASN A 11 -5.17 20.92 5.98
C ASN A 11 -5.08 19.46 5.52
N VAL A 12 -4.71 19.22 4.26
CA VAL A 12 -4.35 17.87 3.83
C VAL A 12 -2.86 17.71 4.09
N ALA A 13 -2.52 17.17 5.26
CA ALA A 13 -1.15 16.74 5.52
C ALA A 13 -0.78 15.68 4.46
N THR A 14 0.04 16.07 3.48
CA THR A 14 0.75 15.12 2.63
C THR A 14 1.73 14.41 3.55
N SER A 15 1.33 13.25 4.07
CA SER A 15 2.18 12.45 4.93
C SER A 15 2.94 11.42 4.11
N GLY A 16 4.24 11.36 4.38
CA GLY A 16 5.14 10.38 3.83
C GLY A 16 5.85 10.85 2.56
N ASN A 17 7.16 11.03 2.66
CA ASN A 17 8.01 11.24 1.50
C ASN A 17 8.43 9.87 0.93
N PRO A 18 8.34 9.65 -0.39
CA PRO A 18 8.96 8.49 -1.02
C PRO A 18 10.48 8.46 -0.72
N PRO A 19 11.11 7.28 -0.60
CA PRO A 19 10.54 5.94 -0.71
C PRO A 19 9.81 5.49 0.57
N TYR A 20 8.89 4.52 0.45
CA TYR A 20 8.11 3.96 1.58
C TYR A 20 8.59 2.55 1.98
N PRO A 21 9.85 2.38 2.42
CA PRO A 21 10.44 1.06 2.62
C PRO A 21 9.65 0.21 3.61
N TYR A 22 9.13 0.82 4.68
CA TYR A 22 8.32 0.12 5.67
C TYR A 22 7.03 -0.47 5.06
N ARG A 23 6.29 0.32 4.28
CA ARG A 23 5.04 -0.14 3.63
C ARG A 23 5.34 -1.19 2.57
N THR A 24 6.39 -0.98 1.79
CA THR A 24 6.83 -1.91 0.75
C THR A 24 7.28 -3.25 1.33
N LEU A 25 8.00 -3.25 2.47
CA LEU A 25 8.42 -4.48 3.15
C LEU A 25 7.21 -5.34 3.52
N TRP A 26 6.22 -4.77 4.19
CA TRP A 26 5.02 -5.52 4.58
C TRP A 26 4.22 -5.98 3.36
N ALA A 27 4.09 -5.13 2.33
CA ALA A 27 3.43 -5.52 1.09
C ALA A 27 4.11 -6.72 0.42
N ILE A 28 5.45 -6.74 0.38
CA ILE A 28 6.22 -7.86 -0.17
C ILE A 28 6.04 -9.13 0.65
N ILE A 29 6.07 -9.04 1.99
CA ILE A 29 5.87 -10.21 2.88
C ILE A 29 4.48 -10.81 2.64
N LEU A 30 3.44 -9.98 2.61
CA LEU A 30 2.07 -10.42 2.38
C LEU A 30 1.91 -11.04 0.98
N LEU A 31 2.53 -10.42 -0.04
CA LEU A 31 2.51 -10.92 -1.40
C LEU A 31 3.23 -12.28 -1.53
N ALA A 32 4.41 -12.42 -0.91
CA ALA A 32 5.16 -13.67 -0.90
C ALA A 32 4.38 -14.80 -0.21
N GLY A 33 3.74 -14.51 0.93
CA GLY A 33 2.86 -15.46 1.60
C GLY A 33 1.67 -15.87 0.74
N ASN A 34 1.04 -14.93 0.03
CA ASN A 34 -0.06 -15.22 -0.89
C ASN A 34 0.39 -16.14 -2.03
N PHE A 35 1.53 -15.85 -2.66
CA PHE A 35 2.10 -16.69 -3.71
C PHE A 35 2.52 -18.07 -3.22
N LEU A 36 3.05 -18.18 -2.00
CA LEU A 36 3.38 -19.46 -1.39
C LEU A 36 2.13 -20.35 -1.27
N VAL A 37 1.05 -19.80 -0.71
CA VAL A 37 -0.23 -20.52 -0.59
C VAL A 37 -0.79 -20.87 -1.97
N ALA A 38 -0.75 -19.93 -2.92
CA ALA A 38 -1.19 -20.17 -4.28
C ALA A 38 -0.38 -21.29 -4.95
N ALA A 39 0.94 -21.33 -4.75
CA ALA A 39 1.79 -22.36 -5.33
C ALA A 39 1.48 -23.77 -4.78
N PHE A 40 1.13 -23.90 -3.49
CA PHE A 40 0.59 -25.14 -2.93
C PHE A 40 -0.78 -25.48 -3.52
N TYR A 41 -1.67 -24.49 -3.68
CA TYR A 41 -3.01 -24.68 -4.25
C TYR A 41 -2.98 -25.17 -5.70
N PHE A 42 -2.13 -24.56 -6.53
CA PHE A 42 -1.94 -24.95 -7.93
C PHE A 42 -1.09 -26.22 -8.09
N GLY A 43 -0.60 -26.79 -6.99
CA GLY A 43 0.25 -27.98 -7.01
C GLY A 43 1.62 -27.76 -7.64
N ILE A 44 2.06 -26.50 -7.77
CA ILE A 44 3.39 -26.11 -8.29
C ILE A 44 4.47 -26.43 -7.24
N LEU A 45 4.14 -26.18 -5.97
CA LEU A 45 4.97 -26.51 -4.82
C LEU A 45 4.33 -27.70 -4.08
N LYS A 46 4.90 -28.89 -4.29
CA LYS A 46 4.68 -30.14 -3.54
C LYS A 46 5.98 -30.94 -3.55
#